data_AF-S7WSQ0-F1
#
_entry.id   AF-S7WSQ0-F1
#
_cell.length_a   1.000
_cell.length_b   1.000
_cell.length_c   1.000
_cell.angle_alpha   90.00
_cell.angle_beta   90.00
_cell.angle_gamma   90.00
#
_symmetry.space_group_name_H-M   'P 1'
#
loop_
_entity.id
_entity.type
_entity.pdbx_description
1 polymer ?
#
loop_
_entity_poly.entity_id
_entity_poly.type
_entity_poly.pdbx_seq_one_letter_code
_entity_poly.pdbx_strand_id
1 'polypeptide(L)'
;MSESHQYISDAISILKQLGFPPKQQQERSALTLLALLDLRPDGKWQDLKAPLMGVTPIMDWMNLNYQKQYAPNSRETVRRQTLQQFVSAGLILYNPDEPNRPVNSGKTVYQIEPSARALLQSFDTEQWENNLEKYLADRDTLVSKYAKEREHLLVPVQIDSNTEILLTPGSHSELIKNIIEDFAPRFAPNSTLIYAGDTGSKVGHFNETTLAELGVTINKHGKMPDVVLYFSEKNWLILIESVTSHGPVDGKRYEELTQLFANSSAGLVYVTAFPDRAIMRKYLGDIAWETEVWVADAPTHLIHFNGVRFLGPY
;
A
#
# COMPACT_ATOMS: atom_id res chain seq x y z
N MET A 1 22.41 -35.50 8.58
CA MET A 1 21.95 -34.17 8.16
C MET A 1 21.73 -33.38 9.44
N SER A 2 22.19 -32.13 9.55
CA SER A 2 21.96 -31.35 10.78
C SER A 2 20.46 -31.10 10.98
N GLU A 3 19.98 -31.06 12.22
CA GLU A 3 18.56 -30.80 12.55
C GLU A 3 18.01 -29.53 11.86
N SER A 4 18.87 -28.54 11.60
CA SER A 4 18.54 -27.35 10.82
C SER A 4 18.04 -27.62 9.39
N HIS A 5 18.54 -28.67 8.74
CA HIS A 5 18.07 -29.07 7.41
C HIS A 5 16.71 -29.78 7.48
N GLN A 6 16.40 -30.43 8.61
CA GLN A 6 15.13 -31.13 8.79
C GLN A 6 13.96 -30.13 8.88
N TYR A 7 14.06 -29.09 9.71
CA TYR A 7 12.99 -28.09 9.84
C TYR A 7 12.67 -27.36 8.54
N ILE A 8 13.68 -27.09 7.69
CA ILE A 8 13.46 -26.50 6.37
C ILE A 8 12.68 -27.48 5.48
N SER A 9 13.07 -28.75 5.46
CA SER A 9 12.37 -29.79 4.70
C SER A 9 10.93 -29.98 5.18
N ASP A 10 10.73 -30.01 6.50
CA ASP A 10 9.41 -30.13 7.12
C ASP A 10 8.53 -28.94 6.76
N ALA A 11 9.04 -27.72 6.87
CA ALA A 11 8.31 -26.52 6.49
C ALA A 11 7.93 -26.51 5.00
N ILE A 12 8.81 -27.01 4.11
CA ILE A 12 8.46 -27.20 2.68
C ILE A 12 7.33 -28.23 2.53
N SER A 13 7.41 -29.35 3.25
CA SER A 13 6.37 -30.40 3.26
C SER A 13 5.02 -29.85 3.74
N ILE A 14 5.02 -29.09 4.84
CA ILE A 14 3.84 -28.41 5.39
C ILE A 14 3.24 -27.48 4.35
N LEU A 15 4.04 -26.61 3.71
CA LEU A 15 3.54 -25.68 2.69
C LEU A 15 2.92 -26.42 1.50
N LYS A 16 3.50 -27.57 1.12
CA LYS A 16 2.93 -28.45 0.09
C LYS A 16 1.59 -29.07 0.53
N GLN A 17 1.49 -29.57 1.76
CA GLN A 17 0.27 -30.15 2.32
C GLN A 17 -0.85 -29.11 2.49
N LEU A 18 -0.47 -27.87 2.80
CA LEU A 18 -1.36 -26.71 2.79
C LEU A 18 -1.75 -26.24 1.37
N GLY A 19 -1.32 -26.93 0.32
CA GLY A 19 -1.72 -26.62 -1.06
C GLY A 19 -1.11 -25.34 -1.64
N PHE A 20 0.00 -24.83 -1.08
CA PHE A 20 0.66 -23.67 -1.68
C PHE A 20 1.25 -23.99 -3.06
N PRO A 21 1.37 -23.01 -3.99
CA PRO A 21 2.00 -23.24 -5.28
C PRO A 21 3.48 -23.61 -5.17
N PRO A 22 4.10 -24.24 -6.19
CA PRO A 22 5.53 -24.59 -6.18
C PRO A 22 6.46 -23.41 -5.87
N LYS A 23 6.10 -22.19 -6.27
CA LYS A 23 6.88 -20.96 -5.97
C LYS A 23 6.98 -20.65 -4.47
N GLN A 24 6.08 -21.19 -3.66
CA GLN A 24 6.08 -21.05 -2.21
C GLN A 24 6.59 -22.31 -1.50
N GLN A 25 6.89 -23.39 -2.22
CA GLN A 25 7.44 -24.64 -1.66
C GLN A 25 8.97 -24.66 -1.77
N GLN A 26 9.63 -23.58 -1.35
CA GLN A 26 11.08 -23.45 -1.44
C GLN A 26 11.67 -22.90 -0.15
N GLU A 27 12.99 -23.05 -0.01
CA GLU A 27 13.75 -22.71 1.20
C GLU A 27 13.44 -21.31 1.75
N ARG A 28 13.33 -20.28 0.90
CA ARG A 28 12.99 -18.91 1.34
C ARG A 28 11.64 -18.87 2.07
N SER A 29 10.63 -19.55 1.54
CA SER A 29 9.29 -19.57 2.12
C SER A 29 9.24 -20.41 3.39
N ALA A 30 9.95 -21.53 3.42
CA ALA A 30 10.12 -22.34 4.62
C ALA A 30 10.78 -21.54 5.74
N LEU A 31 11.91 -20.89 5.47
CA LEU A 31 12.60 -20.03 6.43
C LEU A 31 11.75 -18.82 6.88
N THR A 32 10.89 -18.30 6.00
CA THR A 32 9.95 -17.22 6.36
C THR A 32 8.90 -17.75 7.34
N LEU A 33 8.35 -18.94 7.10
CA LEU A 33 7.42 -19.58 8.01
C LEU A 33 8.09 -19.85 9.38
N LEU A 34 9.29 -20.43 9.39
CA LEU A 34 10.02 -20.71 10.62
C LEU A 34 10.31 -19.44 11.44
N ALA A 35 10.65 -18.33 10.78
CA ALA A 35 10.84 -17.03 11.44
C ALA A 35 9.55 -16.54 12.12
N LEU A 36 8.42 -16.61 11.43
CA LEU A 36 7.10 -16.21 11.97
C LEU A 36 6.60 -17.11 13.10
N LEU A 37 7.25 -18.25 13.32
CA LEU A 37 7.01 -19.17 14.42
C LEU A 37 8.08 -19.08 15.53
N ASP A 38 9.15 -18.30 15.32
CA ASP A 38 10.39 -18.32 16.11
C ASP A 38 10.92 -19.74 16.35
N LEU A 39 10.78 -20.65 15.37
CA LEU A 39 11.23 -22.03 15.48
C LEU A 39 12.71 -22.13 15.11
N ARG A 40 13.58 -22.15 16.12
CA ARG A 40 15.04 -22.25 15.97
C ARG A 40 15.48 -23.71 15.78
N PRO A 41 16.73 -23.97 15.32
CA PRO A 41 17.22 -25.35 15.15
C PRO A 41 17.19 -26.22 16.41
N ASP A 42 17.23 -25.61 17.60
CA ASP A 42 17.13 -26.27 18.91
C ASP A 42 15.70 -26.29 19.50
N GLY A 43 14.74 -25.71 18.77
CA GLY A 43 13.34 -25.63 19.18
C GLY A 43 12.55 -26.90 18.85
N LYS A 44 11.22 -26.82 19.00
CA LYS A 44 10.26 -27.89 18.68
C LYS A 44 8.99 -27.34 18.08
N TRP A 45 8.34 -28.13 17.23
CA TRP A 45 7.04 -27.77 16.64
C TRP A 45 5.96 -27.50 17.69
N GLN A 46 6.03 -28.06 18.90
CA GLN A 46 5.01 -27.83 19.92
C GLN A 46 5.16 -26.47 20.63
N ASP A 47 6.36 -25.89 20.60
CA ASP A 47 6.73 -24.67 21.36
C ASP A 47 6.78 -23.41 20.47
N LEU A 48 5.99 -23.36 19.40
CA LEU A 48 5.97 -22.23 18.46
C LEU A 48 5.51 -20.95 19.16
N LYS A 49 6.04 -19.82 18.70
CA LYS A 49 5.58 -18.48 19.08
C LYS A 49 4.82 -17.82 17.94
N ALA A 50 4.38 -16.59 18.17
CA ALA A 50 3.76 -15.74 17.18
C ALA A 50 4.33 -14.31 17.28
N PRO A 51 5.63 -14.09 17.02
CA PRO A 51 6.19 -12.74 17.03
C PRO A 51 5.58 -11.87 15.91
N LEU A 52 5.49 -10.57 16.17
CA LEU A 52 5.25 -9.58 15.12
C LEU A 52 6.57 -9.30 14.41
N MET A 53 6.65 -9.60 13.11
CA MET A 53 7.89 -9.43 12.36
C MET A 53 7.67 -8.68 11.05
N GLY A 54 8.52 -7.67 10.80
CA GLY A 54 8.67 -7.07 9.48
C GLY A 54 9.59 -7.88 8.58
N VAL A 55 9.66 -7.52 7.30
CA VAL A 55 10.46 -8.28 6.30
C VAL A 55 11.95 -8.32 6.63
N THR A 56 12.53 -7.20 7.06
CA THR A 56 13.96 -7.13 7.44
C THR A 56 14.23 -7.96 8.70
N PRO A 57 13.48 -7.81 9.81
CA PRO A 57 13.60 -8.73 10.96
C PRO A 57 13.49 -10.22 10.60
N ILE A 58 12.62 -10.59 9.66
CA ILE A 58 12.52 -11.97 9.16
C ILE A 58 13.84 -12.39 8.51
N MET A 59 14.37 -11.60 7.59
CA MET A 59 15.65 -11.91 6.91
C MET A 59 16.82 -11.98 7.89
N ASP A 60 16.87 -11.09 8.88
CA ASP A 60 17.90 -11.09 9.92
C ASP A 60 17.80 -12.35 10.79
N TRP A 61 16.58 -12.77 11.13
CA TRP A 61 16.34 -14.00 11.87
C TRP A 61 16.78 -15.25 11.08
N MET A 62 16.56 -15.29 9.76
CA MET A 62 17.04 -16.38 8.91
C MET A 62 18.56 -16.50 8.93
N ASN A 63 19.25 -15.36 8.87
CA ASN A 63 20.69 -15.31 8.93
C ASN A 63 21.21 -15.75 10.31
N LEU A 64 20.61 -15.22 11.38
CA LEU A 64 21.06 -15.50 12.75
C LEU A 64 20.88 -16.97 13.15
N ASN A 65 19.74 -17.57 12.81
CA ASN A 65 19.36 -18.89 13.34
C ASN A 65 19.66 -20.04 12.35
N TYR A 66 19.60 -19.77 11.04
CA TYR A 66 19.78 -20.78 10.00
C TYR A 66 20.97 -20.49 9.07
N GLN A 67 21.77 -19.47 9.38
CA GLN A 67 22.96 -19.07 8.59
C GLN A 67 22.63 -18.78 7.12
N LYS A 68 21.37 -18.40 6.84
CA LYS A 68 20.91 -18.08 5.49
C LYS A 68 20.87 -16.58 5.30
N GLN A 69 21.92 -16.05 4.70
CA GLN A 69 22.00 -14.64 4.35
C GLN A 69 21.33 -14.35 3.01
N TYR A 70 20.37 -13.42 3.00
CA TYR A 70 19.79 -12.86 1.79
C TYR A 70 20.28 -11.42 1.60
N ALA A 71 20.61 -11.05 0.37
CA ALA A 71 21.00 -9.68 0.06
C ALA A 71 19.82 -8.71 0.26
N PRO A 72 20.05 -7.42 0.61
CA PRO A 72 18.97 -6.47 0.88
C PRO A 72 17.91 -6.33 -0.21
N ASN A 73 18.30 -6.48 -1.48
CA ASN A 73 17.39 -6.46 -2.63
C ASN A 73 16.37 -7.62 -2.64
N SER A 74 16.61 -8.70 -1.89
CA SER A 74 15.70 -9.83 -1.74
C SER A 74 14.52 -9.52 -0.84
N ARG A 75 14.54 -8.40 -0.09
CA ARG A 75 13.43 -7.94 0.76
C ARG A 75 12.12 -7.90 -0.03
N GLU A 76 12.16 -7.35 -1.23
CA GLU A 76 10.97 -7.24 -2.08
C GLU A 76 10.50 -8.61 -2.59
N THR A 77 11.43 -9.54 -2.81
CA THR A 77 11.11 -10.92 -3.15
C THR A 77 10.41 -11.64 -1.99
N VAL A 78 10.93 -11.53 -0.76
CA VAL A 78 10.30 -12.11 0.44
C VAL A 78 8.90 -11.54 0.64
N ARG A 79 8.76 -10.21 0.54
CA ARG A 79 7.47 -9.51 0.69
C ARG A 79 6.46 -9.98 -0.35
N ARG A 80 6.79 -9.86 -1.65
CA ARG A 80 5.84 -10.07 -2.75
C ARG A 80 5.59 -11.54 -3.06
N GLN A 81 6.64 -12.36 -3.03
CA GLN A 81 6.55 -13.76 -3.46
C GLN A 81 6.29 -14.74 -2.32
N THR A 82 6.40 -14.33 -1.06
CA THR A 82 6.17 -15.24 0.08
C THR A 82 5.11 -14.65 1.01
N LEU A 83 5.38 -13.52 1.66
CA LEU A 83 4.49 -12.97 2.70
C LEU A 83 3.11 -12.59 2.14
N GLN A 84 3.04 -11.91 1.00
CA GLN A 84 1.76 -11.62 0.35
C GLN A 84 0.97 -12.90 0.03
N GLN A 85 1.64 -13.95 -0.43
CA GLN A 85 0.99 -15.21 -0.76
C GLN A 85 0.48 -15.92 0.50
N PHE A 86 1.22 -15.84 1.61
CA PHE A 86 0.81 -16.36 2.91
C PHE A 86 -0.41 -15.60 3.46
N VAL A 87 -0.46 -14.27 3.30
CA VAL A 87 -1.62 -13.44 3.67
C VAL A 87 -2.84 -13.82 2.83
N SER A 88 -2.70 -13.90 1.50
CA SER A 88 -3.79 -14.30 0.60
C SER A 88 -4.32 -15.69 0.92
N ALA A 89 -3.43 -16.58 1.37
CA ALA A 89 -3.74 -17.93 1.81
C ALA A 89 -4.37 -18.00 3.22
N GLY A 90 -4.45 -16.91 3.97
CA GLY A 90 -4.91 -16.89 5.36
C GLY A 90 -3.95 -17.55 6.36
N LEU A 91 -2.71 -17.86 5.96
CA LEU A 91 -1.72 -18.48 6.84
C LEU A 91 -1.17 -17.50 7.88
N ILE A 92 -1.07 -16.22 7.50
CA ILE A 92 -0.51 -15.15 8.32
C ILE A 92 -1.39 -13.91 8.25
N LEU A 93 -1.35 -13.10 9.31
CA LEU A 93 -2.05 -11.83 9.43
C LEU A 93 -1.14 -10.67 8.97
N TYR A 94 -1.74 -9.66 8.37
CA TYR A 94 -1.07 -8.42 7.92
C TYR A 94 -1.41 -7.27 8.87
N ASN A 95 -0.39 -6.66 9.49
CA ASN A 95 -0.53 -5.60 10.49
C ASN A 95 -1.59 -5.87 11.58
N PRO A 96 -1.58 -7.04 12.24
CA PRO A 96 -2.58 -7.34 13.28
C PRO A 96 -2.45 -6.43 14.52
N ASP A 97 -1.33 -5.72 14.67
CA ASP A 97 -1.06 -4.75 15.72
C ASP A 97 -1.67 -3.36 15.45
N GLU A 98 -1.71 -2.95 14.18
CA GLU A 98 -2.22 -1.65 13.74
C GLU A 98 -2.89 -1.81 12.36
N PRO A 99 -4.17 -2.23 12.30
CA PRO A 99 -4.83 -2.58 11.04
C PRO A 99 -4.93 -1.41 10.04
N ASN A 100 -4.97 -0.17 10.51
CA ASN A 100 -5.05 1.05 9.69
C ASN A 100 -3.69 1.56 9.20
N ARG A 101 -2.61 0.80 9.43
CA ARG A 101 -1.27 1.19 9.01
C ARG A 101 -1.22 1.35 7.47
N PRO A 102 -0.62 2.44 6.95
CA PRO A 102 -0.47 2.65 5.53
C PRO A 102 0.23 1.49 4.81
N VAL A 103 -0.24 1.12 3.62
CA VAL A 103 0.30 -0.03 2.85
C VAL A 103 1.78 0.16 2.47
N ASN A 104 2.22 1.40 2.27
CA ASN A 104 3.60 1.77 1.99
C ASN A 104 4.47 1.93 3.24
N SER A 105 3.93 1.69 4.44
CA SER A 105 4.66 1.87 5.69
C SER A 105 5.86 0.92 5.81
N GLY A 106 7.03 1.50 6.09
CA GLY A 106 8.23 0.75 6.46
C GLY A 106 8.10 -0.06 7.76
N LYS A 107 7.03 0.18 8.55
CA LYS A 107 6.73 -0.50 9.81
C LYS A 107 5.77 -1.68 9.64
N THR A 108 5.50 -2.12 8.42
CA THR A 108 4.65 -3.29 8.16
C THR A 108 5.16 -4.51 8.93
N VAL A 109 4.26 -5.21 9.64
CA VAL A 109 4.56 -6.46 10.35
C VAL A 109 3.57 -7.56 9.97
N TYR A 110 4.01 -8.80 10.17
CA TYR A 110 3.27 -10.01 9.92
C TYR A 110 3.31 -10.91 11.17
N GLN A 111 2.29 -11.74 11.33
CA GLN A 111 2.21 -12.71 12.43
C GLN A 111 1.53 -13.98 11.92
N ILE A 112 1.94 -15.16 12.40
CA ILE A 112 1.21 -16.39 12.12
C ILE A 112 -0.24 -16.28 12.62
N GLU A 113 -1.19 -16.74 11.81
CA GLU A 113 -2.60 -16.76 12.18
C GLU A 113 -2.83 -17.78 13.34
N PRO A 114 -3.69 -17.47 14.35
CA PRO A 114 -3.83 -18.33 15.53
C PRO A 114 -4.21 -19.80 15.26
N SER A 115 -5.16 -20.05 14.36
CA SER A 115 -5.56 -21.41 13.97
C SER A 115 -4.48 -22.12 13.16
N ALA A 116 -3.75 -21.38 12.31
CA ALA A 116 -2.59 -21.91 11.60
C ALA A 116 -1.47 -22.31 12.57
N ARG A 117 -1.18 -21.50 13.60
CA ARG A 117 -0.22 -21.84 14.64
C ARG A 117 -0.65 -23.10 15.41
N ALA A 118 -1.93 -23.20 15.78
CA ALA A 118 -2.45 -24.36 16.48
C ALA A 118 -2.33 -25.65 15.65
N LEU A 119 -2.60 -25.58 14.33
CA LEU A 119 -2.35 -26.67 13.40
C LEU A 119 -0.86 -27.07 13.42
N LEU A 120 0.05 -26.10 13.23
CA LEU A 120 1.49 -26.34 13.13
C LEU A 120 2.07 -26.93 14.42
N GLN A 121 1.49 -26.65 15.58
CA GLN A 121 1.89 -27.28 16.85
C GLN A 121 1.66 -28.79 16.90
N SER A 122 0.73 -29.29 16.08
CA SER A 122 0.44 -30.72 15.96
C SER A 122 1.28 -31.43 14.89
N PHE A 123 2.20 -30.73 14.21
CA PHE A 123 3.07 -31.36 13.21
C PHE A 123 3.95 -32.45 13.84
N ASP A 124 4.13 -33.54 13.09
CA ASP A 124 4.84 -34.76 13.52
C ASP A 124 4.19 -35.47 14.74
N THR A 125 2.88 -35.27 14.93
CA THR A 125 2.08 -36.02 15.91
C THR A 125 0.96 -36.80 15.22
N GLU A 126 0.40 -37.79 15.91
CA GLU A 126 -0.77 -38.56 15.43
C GLU A 126 -2.00 -37.69 15.15
N GLN A 127 -2.03 -36.46 15.69
CA GLN A 127 -3.15 -35.52 15.49
C GLN A 127 -3.02 -34.69 14.21
N TRP A 128 -1.86 -34.70 13.53
CA TRP A 128 -1.57 -33.84 12.40
C TRP A 128 -2.61 -33.96 11.28
N GLU A 129 -2.88 -35.18 10.81
CA GLU A 129 -3.77 -35.41 9.66
C GLU A 129 -5.18 -34.90 9.93
N ASN A 130 -5.73 -35.24 11.10
CA ASN A 130 -7.07 -34.81 11.53
C ASN A 130 -7.17 -33.28 11.69
N ASN A 131 -6.12 -32.63 12.22
CA ASN A 131 -6.11 -31.18 12.38
C ASN A 131 -5.93 -30.47 11.04
N LEU A 132 -5.14 -31.03 10.12
CA LEU A 132 -4.94 -30.49 8.78
C LEU A 132 -6.24 -30.52 7.98
N GLU A 133 -6.98 -31.63 8.02
CA GLU A 133 -8.29 -31.74 7.34
C GLU A 133 -9.27 -30.69 7.83
N LYS A 134 -9.42 -30.54 9.16
CA LYS A 134 -10.27 -29.51 9.76
C LYS A 134 -9.85 -28.10 9.35
N TYR A 135 -8.55 -27.81 9.44
CA TYR A 135 -8.03 -26.51 9.06
C TYR A 135 -8.31 -26.18 7.59
N LEU A 136 -8.11 -27.14 6.67
CA LEU A 136 -8.36 -26.94 5.26
C LEU A 136 -9.86 -26.72 4.96
N ALA A 137 -10.76 -27.39 5.68
CA ALA A 137 -12.20 -27.18 5.57
C ALA A 137 -12.64 -25.77 6.01
N ASP A 138 -12.02 -25.24 7.07
CA ASP A 138 -12.39 -23.92 7.63
C ASP A 138 -11.64 -22.74 6.99
N ARG A 139 -10.57 -23.02 6.25
CA ARG A 139 -9.62 -22.00 5.74
C ARG A 139 -10.28 -20.93 4.87
N ASP A 140 -11.17 -21.30 3.95
CA ASP A 140 -11.82 -20.33 3.07
C ASP A 140 -12.72 -19.36 3.85
N THR A 141 -13.34 -19.84 4.93
CA THR A 141 -14.11 -19.02 5.87
C THR A 141 -13.22 -18.03 6.60
N LEU A 142 -12.04 -18.47 7.06
CA LEU A 142 -11.04 -17.60 7.71
C LEU A 142 -10.49 -16.54 6.75
N VAL A 143 -10.10 -16.95 5.54
CA VAL A 143 -9.64 -16.02 4.49
C VAL A 143 -10.71 -14.96 4.21
N SER A 144 -11.97 -15.38 4.08
CA SER A 144 -13.10 -14.47 3.86
C SER A 144 -13.35 -13.53 5.04
N LYS A 145 -13.24 -14.03 6.28
CA LYS A 145 -13.38 -13.22 7.49
C LYS A 145 -12.32 -12.11 7.53
N TYR A 146 -11.05 -12.46 7.38
CA TYR A 146 -9.96 -11.48 7.41
C TYR A 146 -9.95 -10.58 6.16
N ALA A 147 -10.47 -11.04 5.02
CA ALA A 147 -10.68 -10.18 3.86
C ALA A 147 -11.74 -9.11 4.13
N LYS A 148 -12.89 -9.47 4.71
CA LYS A 148 -13.93 -8.51 5.11
C LYS A 148 -13.42 -7.51 6.13
N GLU A 149 -12.68 -7.97 7.15
CA GLU A 149 -12.06 -7.07 8.13
C GLU A 149 -11.17 -6.03 7.45
N ARG A 150 -10.38 -6.40 6.42
CA ARG A 150 -9.57 -5.43 5.65
C ARG A 150 -10.40 -4.52 4.74
N GLU A 151 -11.48 -5.02 4.15
CA GLU A 151 -12.39 -4.21 3.33
C GLU A 151 -13.07 -3.12 4.15
N HIS A 152 -13.44 -3.40 5.40
CA HIS A 152 -13.98 -2.40 6.33
C HIS A 152 -12.98 -1.29 6.70
N LEU A 153 -11.69 -1.48 6.46
CA LEU A 153 -10.65 -0.48 6.69
C LEU A 153 -10.34 0.35 5.44
N LEU A 154 -10.96 0.03 4.29
CA LEU A 154 -10.80 0.85 3.10
C LEU A 154 -11.43 2.21 3.33
N VAL A 155 -10.81 3.24 2.77
CA VAL A 155 -11.30 4.62 2.83
C VAL A 155 -12.27 4.82 1.68
N PRO A 156 -13.58 4.96 1.92
CA PRO A 156 -14.55 5.29 0.88
C PRO A 156 -14.36 6.75 0.45
N VAL A 157 -14.33 6.96 -0.87
CA VAL A 157 -14.21 8.28 -1.49
C VAL A 157 -15.33 8.47 -2.50
N GLN A 158 -16.15 9.48 -2.28
CA GLN A 158 -17.26 9.83 -3.15
C GLN A 158 -16.76 10.64 -4.34
N ILE A 159 -16.86 10.09 -5.56
CA ILE A 159 -16.46 10.79 -6.79
C ILE A 159 -17.60 11.68 -7.30
N ASP A 160 -18.82 11.16 -7.27
CA ASP A 160 -20.04 11.86 -7.65
C ASP A 160 -21.24 11.29 -6.87
N SER A 161 -22.46 11.77 -7.10
CA SER A 161 -23.64 11.36 -6.33
C SER A 161 -23.95 9.85 -6.36
N ASN A 162 -23.43 9.11 -7.35
CA ASN A 162 -23.74 7.69 -7.57
C ASN A 162 -22.50 6.78 -7.58
N THR A 163 -21.29 7.35 -7.52
CA THR A 163 -20.04 6.61 -7.68
C THR A 163 -19.13 6.78 -6.47
N GLU A 164 -18.78 5.67 -5.85
CA GLU A 164 -17.81 5.57 -4.75
C GLU A 164 -16.62 4.71 -5.20
N ILE A 165 -15.41 5.10 -4.81
CA ILE A 165 -14.22 4.24 -4.89
C ILE A 165 -13.66 3.97 -3.50
N LEU A 166 -12.95 2.85 -3.37
CA LEU A 166 -12.33 2.42 -2.13
C LEU A 166 -10.81 2.51 -2.25
N LEU A 167 -10.17 3.30 -1.38
CA LEU A 167 -8.71 3.42 -1.29
C LEU A 167 -8.17 2.61 -0.11
N THR A 168 -6.91 2.14 -0.20
CA THR A 168 -6.27 1.48 0.95
C THR A 168 -6.12 2.43 2.15
N PRO A 169 -6.17 1.93 3.39
CA PRO A 169 -6.03 2.77 4.58
C PRO A 169 -4.69 3.50 4.62
N GLY A 170 -4.72 4.71 5.19
CA GLY A 170 -3.53 5.50 5.49
C GLY A 170 -3.73 6.99 5.27
N SER A 171 -2.87 7.80 5.91
CA SER A 171 -2.96 9.26 5.88
C SER A 171 -2.91 9.86 4.46
N HIS A 172 -2.22 9.20 3.53
CA HIS A 172 -2.14 9.62 2.13
C HIS A 172 -3.50 9.46 1.41
N SER A 173 -4.18 8.33 1.62
CA SER A 173 -5.51 8.07 1.07
C SER A 173 -6.57 8.98 1.70
N GLU A 174 -6.46 9.27 3.00
CA GLU A 174 -7.31 10.27 3.66
C GLU A 174 -7.14 11.67 3.05
N LEU A 175 -5.92 12.05 2.69
CA LEU A 175 -5.69 13.33 2.02
C LEU A 175 -6.23 13.33 0.58
N ILE A 176 -6.12 12.22 -0.15
CA ILE A 176 -6.77 12.05 -1.46
C ILE A 176 -8.30 12.19 -1.34
N LYS A 177 -8.89 11.57 -0.32
CA LYS A 177 -10.31 11.74 0.00
C LYS A 177 -10.66 13.21 0.19
N ASN A 178 -9.92 13.92 1.04
CA ASN A 178 -10.16 15.34 1.31
C ASN A 178 -10.00 16.21 0.04
N ILE A 179 -9.07 15.86 -0.86
CA ILE A 179 -8.92 16.54 -2.15
C ILE A 179 -10.20 16.37 -2.99
N ILE A 180 -10.74 15.16 -3.05
CA ILE A 180 -11.91 14.86 -3.88
C ILE A 180 -13.20 15.42 -3.26
N GLU A 181 -13.37 15.29 -1.94
CA GLU A 181 -14.62 15.62 -1.24
C GLU A 181 -14.69 17.06 -0.70
N ASP A 182 -13.57 17.76 -0.53
CA ASP A 182 -13.53 19.11 0.04
C ASP A 182 -12.86 20.14 -0.87
N PHE A 183 -11.68 19.83 -1.44
CA PHE A 183 -11.03 20.74 -2.40
C PHE A 183 -11.83 20.85 -3.71
N ALA A 184 -12.18 19.73 -4.34
CA ALA A 184 -12.81 19.76 -5.66
C ALA A 184 -14.14 20.53 -5.66
N PRO A 185 -15.08 20.32 -4.71
CA PRO A 185 -16.34 21.09 -4.68
C PRO A 185 -16.16 22.60 -4.46
N ARG A 186 -15.03 23.03 -3.88
CA ARG A 186 -14.75 24.45 -3.58
C ARG A 186 -14.05 25.18 -4.71
N PHE A 187 -13.03 24.57 -5.28
CA PHE A 187 -12.13 25.23 -6.22
C PHE A 187 -12.33 24.76 -7.67
N ALA A 188 -13.00 23.62 -7.87
CA ALA A 188 -13.29 23.05 -9.19
C ALA A 188 -14.69 22.39 -9.19
N PRO A 189 -15.76 23.14 -8.89
CA PRO A 189 -17.09 22.57 -8.75
C PRO A 189 -17.53 21.87 -10.04
N ASN A 190 -18.13 20.68 -9.90
CA ASN A 190 -18.52 19.81 -11.02
C ASN A 190 -17.36 19.35 -11.92
N SER A 191 -16.11 19.44 -11.45
CA SER A 191 -14.99 18.81 -12.15
C SER A 191 -15.14 17.29 -12.20
N THR A 192 -14.63 16.69 -13.27
CA THR A 192 -14.62 15.23 -13.44
C THR A 192 -13.33 14.66 -12.86
N LEU A 193 -13.41 13.66 -11.99
CA LEU A 193 -12.24 12.90 -11.57
C LEU A 193 -11.70 12.06 -12.73
N ILE A 194 -10.48 12.38 -13.16
CA ILE A 194 -9.78 11.67 -14.22
C ILE A 194 -8.93 10.55 -13.62
N TYR A 195 -8.23 10.80 -12.53
CA TYR A 195 -7.31 9.84 -11.92
C TYR A 195 -7.25 10.00 -10.41
N ALA A 196 -7.21 8.87 -9.70
CA ALA A 196 -6.83 8.80 -8.29
C ALA A 196 -5.93 7.59 -8.07
N GLY A 197 -4.68 7.85 -7.65
CA GLY A 197 -3.66 6.84 -7.37
C GLY A 197 -3.80 6.26 -5.97
N ASP A 198 -3.81 4.94 -5.85
CA ASP A 198 -3.75 4.27 -4.55
C ASP A 198 -2.37 3.59 -4.36
N THR A 199 -1.76 3.83 -3.20
CA THR A 199 -0.47 3.22 -2.80
C THR A 199 -0.53 1.69 -2.72
N GLY A 200 -1.74 1.11 -2.70
CA GLY A 200 -2.03 -0.31 -2.52
C GLY A 200 -1.87 -1.24 -3.73
N SER A 201 -1.28 -0.80 -4.84
CA SER A 201 -1.07 -1.57 -6.10
C SER A 201 -2.29 -1.79 -7.01
N LYS A 202 -3.45 -1.22 -6.67
CA LYS A 202 -4.59 -1.07 -7.58
C LYS A 202 -4.72 0.41 -7.94
N VAL A 203 -4.97 0.74 -9.19
CA VAL A 203 -5.37 2.11 -9.55
C VAL A 203 -6.77 2.33 -8.97
N GLY A 204 -6.96 3.34 -8.13
CA GLY A 204 -8.25 3.60 -7.47
C GLY A 204 -9.33 4.02 -8.47
N HIS A 205 -8.96 4.87 -9.43
CA HIS A 205 -9.81 5.29 -10.55
C HIS A 205 -8.97 5.82 -11.72
N PHE A 206 -9.35 5.52 -12.97
CA PHE A 206 -8.73 6.12 -14.14
C PHE A 206 -9.70 6.21 -15.33
N ASN A 207 -10.09 7.43 -15.70
CA ASN A 207 -10.85 7.75 -16.90
C ASN A 207 -9.89 8.05 -18.06
N GLU A 208 -9.35 6.99 -18.65
CA GLU A 208 -8.41 7.05 -19.78
C GLU A 208 -9.04 7.69 -21.03
N THR A 209 -10.34 7.47 -21.25
CA THR A 209 -11.07 8.00 -22.42
C THR A 209 -11.11 9.53 -22.41
N THR A 210 -11.56 10.14 -21.33
CA THR A 210 -11.62 11.62 -21.24
C THR A 210 -10.21 12.24 -21.27
N LEU A 211 -9.21 11.59 -20.68
CA LEU A 211 -7.84 12.09 -20.74
C LEU A 211 -7.28 12.05 -22.19
N ALA A 212 -7.58 10.98 -22.93
CA ALA A 212 -7.20 10.85 -24.33
C ALA A 212 -7.92 11.87 -25.25
N GLU A 213 -9.19 12.18 -24.97
CA GLU A 213 -9.94 13.25 -25.67
C GLU A 213 -9.29 14.62 -25.47
N LEU A 214 -8.62 14.84 -24.34
CA LEU A 214 -7.83 16.04 -24.07
C LEU A 214 -6.43 16.01 -24.69
N GLY A 215 -6.09 14.98 -25.47
CA GLY A 215 -4.80 14.86 -26.17
C GLY A 215 -3.69 14.21 -25.33
N VAL A 216 -4.00 13.65 -24.16
CA VAL A 216 -3.01 13.05 -23.26
C VAL A 216 -3.20 11.53 -23.19
N THR A 217 -2.19 10.77 -23.61
CA THR A 217 -2.18 9.31 -23.49
C THR A 217 -1.02 8.88 -22.62
N ILE A 218 -1.29 8.14 -21.54
CA ILE A 218 -0.28 7.77 -20.55
C ILE A 218 -0.26 6.25 -20.41
N ASN A 219 0.92 5.66 -20.57
CA ASN A 219 1.12 4.24 -20.27
C ASN A 219 0.92 3.98 -18.78
N LYS A 220 0.41 2.80 -18.39
CA LYS A 220 0.17 2.39 -16.98
C LYS A 220 1.39 2.46 -16.03
N HIS A 221 2.57 2.78 -16.55
CA HIS A 221 3.82 3.00 -15.81
C HIS A 221 4.27 4.47 -15.75
N GLY A 222 3.49 5.40 -16.32
CA GLY A 222 3.75 6.83 -16.24
C GLY A 222 3.57 7.32 -14.81
N LYS A 223 4.45 8.21 -14.35
CA LYS A 223 4.40 8.81 -13.01
C LYS A 223 3.28 9.86 -12.92
N MET A 224 2.02 9.41 -12.96
CA MET A 224 0.84 10.25 -12.72
C MET A 224 0.98 11.01 -11.39
N PRO A 225 0.39 12.20 -11.25
CA PRO A 225 0.17 12.80 -9.93
C PRO A 225 -0.88 11.98 -9.16
N ASP A 226 -1.00 12.19 -7.86
CA ASP A 226 -1.92 11.41 -7.01
C ASP A 226 -3.39 11.61 -7.40
N VAL A 227 -3.80 12.83 -7.78
CA VAL A 227 -5.15 13.13 -8.25
C VAL A 227 -5.09 14.00 -9.51
N VAL A 228 -5.97 13.70 -10.48
CA VAL A 228 -6.21 14.56 -11.66
C VAL A 228 -7.70 14.88 -11.75
N LEU A 229 -8.04 16.16 -11.78
CA LEU A 229 -9.39 16.66 -12.00
C LEU A 229 -9.45 17.41 -13.34
N TYR A 230 -10.52 17.19 -14.11
CA TYR A 230 -10.82 17.98 -15.30
C TYR A 230 -11.94 18.96 -15.00
N PHE A 231 -11.62 20.25 -14.96
CA PHE A 231 -12.60 21.31 -14.78
C PHE A 231 -13.00 21.91 -16.13
N SER A 232 -14.04 21.35 -16.71
CA SER A 232 -14.50 21.64 -18.07
C SER A 232 -14.93 23.10 -18.29
N GLU A 233 -15.48 23.77 -17.27
CA GLU A 233 -15.93 25.16 -17.37
C GLU A 233 -14.79 26.13 -17.74
N LYS A 234 -13.58 25.87 -17.22
CA LYS A 234 -12.38 26.66 -17.50
C LYS A 234 -11.42 25.97 -18.46
N ASN A 235 -11.75 24.74 -18.89
CA ASN A 235 -10.88 23.85 -19.63
C ASN A 235 -9.51 23.67 -18.94
N TRP A 236 -9.52 23.26 -17.67
CA TRP A 236 -8.31 23.03 -16.87
C TRP A 236 -8.15 21.57 -16.47
N LEU A 237 -6.92 21.08 -16.54
CA LEU A 237 -6.48 19.87 -15.83
C LEU A 237 -5.76 20.31 -14.56
N ILE A 238 -6.33 19.93 -13.42
CA ILE A 238 -5.77 20.20 -12.10
C ILE A 238 -5.01 18.95 -11.66
N LEU A 239 -3.70 19.07 -11.57
CA LEU A 239 -2.74 18.01 -11.26
C LEU A 239 -2.34 18.17 -9.79
N ILE A 240 -2.72 17.23 -8.93
CA ILE A 240 -2.63 17.37 -7.48
C ILE A 240 -1.73 16.28 -6.89
N GLU A 241 -0.72 16.68 -6.12
CA GLU A 241 0.12 15.79 -5.29
C GLU A 241 -0.32 15.82 -3.83
N SER A 242 -0.52 14.64 -3.22
CA SER A 242 -0.94 14.42 -1.84
C SER A 242 0.27 14.19 -0.93
N VAL A 243 0.77 15.26 -0.32
CA VAL A 243 2.00 15.24 0.46
C VAL A 243 1.74 14.90 1.93
N THR A 244 2.00 13.64 2.26
CA THR A 244 2.06 13.16 3.65
C THR A 244 3.48 12.76 4.06
N SER A 245 4.23 12.15 3.15
CA SER A 245 5.60 11.66 3.37
C SER A 245 6.50 11.72 2.13
N HIS A 246 5.92 11.81 0.93
CA HIS A 246 6.64 12.05 -0.33
C HIS A 246 6.78 13.56 -0.60
N GLY A 247 7.67 13.97 -1.51
CA GLY A 247 7.92 15.39 -1.79
C GLY A 247 6.78 16.10 -2.52
N PRO A 248 6.73 17.45 -2.48
CA PRO A 248 5.70 18.26 -3.16
C PRO A 248 5.88 18.30 -4.68
N VAL A 249 5.05 19.10 -5.36
CA VAL A 249 5.41 19.58 -6.70
C VAL A 249 6.61 20.52 -6.58
N ASP A 250 7.80 19.93 -6.61
CA ASP A 250 9.07 20.64 -6.70
C ASP A 250 9.39 21.04 -8.16
N GLY A 251 10.46 21.80 -8.38
CA GLY A 251 10.82 22.26 -9.72
C GLY A 251 11.00 21.13 -10.75
N LYS A 252 11.54 19.99 -10.31
CA LYS A 252 11.71 18.82 -11.18
C LYS A 252 10.37 18.15 -11.48
N ARG A 253 9.52 17.98 -10.46
CA ARG A 253 8.21 17.36 -10.61
C ARG A 253 7.28 18.22 -11.46
N TYR A 254 7.36 19.53 -11.33
CA TYR A 254 6.69 20.49 -12.20
C TYR A 254 7.06 20.27 -13.67
N GLU A 255 8.35 20.18 -13.99
CA GLU A 255 8.83 19.89 -15.36
C GLU A 255 8.38 18.50 -15.84
N GLU A 256 8.49 17.47 -14.99
CA GLU A 256 8.03 16.11 -15.32
C GLU A 256 6.54 16.09 -15.68
N LEU A 257 5.68 16.75 -14.88
CA LEU A 257 4.24 16.82 -15.12
C LEU A 257 3.92 17.68 -16.35
N THR A 258 4.60 18.82 -16.52
CA THR A 258 4.45 19.67 -17.72
C THR A 258 4.74 18.87 -18.98
N GLN A 259 5.82 18.10 -19.00
CA GLN A 259 6.18 17.27 -20.15
C GLN A 259 5.20 16.12 -20.36
N LEU A 260 4.73 15.49 -19.28
CA LEU A 260 3.79 14.38 -19.32
C LEU A 260 2.43 14.80 -19.89
N PHE A 261 2.00 16.03 -19.62
CA PHE A 261 0.74 16.61 -20.09
C PHE A 261 0.91 17.65 -21.21
N ALA A 262 2.07 17.70 -21.87
CA ALA A 262 2.42 18.75 -22.85
C ALA A 262 1.47 18.85 -24.05
N ASN A 263 0.85 17.73 -24.44
CA ASN A 263 -0.10 17.67 -25.55
C ASN A 263 -1.55 17.97 -25.11
N SER A 264 -1.76 18.34 -23.84
CA SER A 264 -3.11 18.63 -23.36
C SER A 264 -3.70 19.84 -24.07
N SER A 265 -4.96 19.73 -24.49
CA SER A 265 -5.76 20.86 -24.94
C SER A 265 -6.28 21.73 -23.79
N ALA A 266 -6.14 21.27 -22.54
CA ALA A 266 -6.54 21.99 -21.33
C ALA A 266 -5.36 22.74 -20.70
N GLY A 267 -5.65 23.84 -20.02
CA GLY A 267 -4.65 24.55 -19.20
C GLY A 267 -4.26 23.71 -17.98
N LEU A 268 -2.98 23.71 -17.62
CA LEU A 268 -2.49 22.93 -16.48
C LEU A 268 -2.46 23.78 -15.21
N VAL A 269 -3.02 23.24 -14.12
CA VAL A 269 -2.96 23.83 -12.78
C VAL A 269 -2.28 22.82 -11.87
N TYR A 270 -1.21 23.23 -11.21
CA TYR A 270 -0.43 22.36 -10.33
C TYR A 270 -0.77 22.67 -8.89
N VAL A 271 -1.13 21.65 -8.12
CA VAL A 271 -1.50 21.79 -6.71
C VAL A 271 -0.69 20.84 -5.87
N THR A 272 -0.08 21.35 -4.81
CA THR A 272 0.41 20.51 -3.72
C THR A 272 -0.59 20.56 -2.57
N ALA A 273 -1.15 19.42 -2.21
CA ALA A 273 -2.05 19.28 -1.07
C ALA A 273 -1.30 18.77 0.16
N PHE A 274 -1.56 19.38 1.31
CA PHE A 274 -1.06 18.94 2.61
C PHE A 274 -2.23 18.67 3.56
N PRO A 275 -2.06 17.77 4.55
CA PRO A 275 -3.09 17.59 5.57
C PRO A 275 -3.15 18.81 6.51
N ASP A 276 -2.00 19.39 6.84
CA ASP A 276 -1.87 20.51 7.76
C ASP A 276 -0.65 21.40 7.44
N ARG A 277 -0.64 22.60 8.03
CA ARG A 277 0.47 23.56 7.85
C ARG A 277 1.78 23.13 8.52
N ALA A 278 1.74 22.21 9.48
CA ALA A 278 2.94 21.72 10.15
C ALA A 278 3.76 20.79 9.23
N ILE A 279 3.08 19.96 8.43
CA ILE A 279 3.69 19.15 7.38
C ILE A 279 4.14 20.06 6.24
N MET A 280 3.30 20.98 5.76
CA MET A 280 3.66 21.95 4.72
C MET A 280 4.98 22.68 5.02
N ARG A 281 5.18 23.13 6.27
CA ARG A 281 6.39 23.85 6.69
C ARG A 281 7.69 23.10 6.40
N LYS A 282 7.67 21.77 6.47
CA LYS A 282 8.86 20.93 6.22
C LYS A 282 9.29 20.96 4.77
N TYR A 283 8.37 21.23 3.86
CA TYR A 283 8.57 21.22 2.41
C TYR A 283 8.52 22.61 1.78
N LEU A 284 8.29 23.66 2.58
CA LEU A 284 8.07 25.02 2.10
C LEU A 284 9.16 25.53 1.15
N GLY A 285 10.42 25.14 1.40
CA GLY A 285 11.56 25.53 0.56
C GLY A 285 11.66 24.79 -0.77
N ASP A 286 10.93 23.69 -0.94
CA ASP A 286 11.00 22.82 -2.12
C ASP A 286 9.83 23.04 -3.09
N ILE A 287 8.75 23.71 -2.65
CA ILE A 287 7.55 23.97 -3.46
C ILE A 287 7.91 24.86 -4.66
N ALA A 288 7.56 24.43 -5.87
CA ALA A 288 7.80 25.20 -7.08
C ALA A 288 6.97 26.49 -7.12
N TRP A 289 7.56 27.54 -7.70
CA TRP A 289 6.79 28.71 -8.14
C TRP A 289 5.80 28.34 -9.24
N GLU A 290 4.82 29.21 -9.49
CA GLU A 290 3.74 28.98 -10.46
C GLU A 290 2.87 27.75 -10.12
N THR A 291 2.79 27.44 -8.82
CA THR A 291 1.93 26.38 -8.30
C THR A 291 1.02 26.89 -7.19
N GLU A 292 -0.03 26.10 -6.93
CA GLU A 292 -0.96 26.30 -5.84
C GLU A 292 -0.66 25.34 -4.70
N VAL A 293 -1.01 25.75 -3.48
CA VAL A 293 -0.98 24.90 -2.30
C VAL A 293 -2.34 24.92 -1.63
N TRP A 294 -2.83 23.74 -1.29
CA TRP A 294 -4.03 23.55 -0.50
C TRP A 294 -3.71 22.80 0.79
N VAL A 295 -4.40 23.15 1.87
CA VAL A 295 -4.21 22.50 3.17
C VAL A 295 -5.56 22.07 3.73
N ALA A 296 -5.71 20.78 4.02
CA ALA A 296 -6.97 20.19 4.43
C ALA A 296 -7.48 20.72 5.79
N ASP A 297 -6.58 21.15 6.69
CA ASP A 297 -6.93 21.79 7.97
C ASP A 297 -7.51 23.21 7.83
N ALA A 298 -7.41 23.81 6.64
CA ALA A 298 -7.93 25.13 6.30
C ALA A 298 -8.58 25.11 4.90
N PRO A 299 -9.60 24.26 4.69
CA PRO A 299 -9.98 23.79 3.36
C PRO A 299 -10.61 24.86 2.46
N THR A 300 -11.05 25.98 3.04
CA THR A 300 -11.64 27.11 2.32
C THR A 300 -10.62 28.06 1.71
N HIS A 301 -9.33 27.85 1.93
CA HIS A 301 -8.26 28.74 1.49
C HIS A 301 -7.30 28.04 0.51
N LEU A 302 -6.70 28.83 -0.37
CA LEU A 302 -5.63 28.42 -1.27
C LEU A 302 -4.43 29.34 -1.05
N ILE A 303 -3.22 28.81 -1.18
CA ILE A 303 -1.98 29.59 -1.13
C ILE A 303 -1.36 29.57 -2.52
N HIS A 304 -1.16 30.76 -3.09
CA HIS A 304 -0.60 30.92 -4.42
C HIS A 304 0.90 31.22 -4.35
N PHE A 305 1.75 30.34 -4.87
CA PHE A 305 3.20 30.54 -4.93
C PHE A 305 3.58 31.23 -6.24
N ASN A 306 3.38 32.54 -6.33
CA ASN A 306 3.71 33.30 -7.53
C ASN A 306 3.86 34.82 -7.29
N GLY A 307 4.09 35.56 -8.37
CA GLY A 307 4.36 37.00 -8.38
C GLY A 307 3.14 37.93 -8.48
N VAL A 308 3.37 39.08 -9.11
CA VAL A 308 2.62 40.35 -8.97
C VAL A 308 1.15 40.36 -9.39
N ARG A 309 0.59 39.25 -9.89
CA ARG A 309 -0.77 39.19 -10.45
C ARG A 309 -1.87 39.42 -9.40
N PHE A 310 -1.61 39.16 -8.11
CA PHE A 310 -2.65 39.06 -7.07
C PHE A 310 -2.49 40.02 -5.88
N LEU A 311 -1.68 41.07 -6.00
CA LEU A 311 -1.54 42.07 -4.93
C LEU A 311 -2.75 43.03 -4.90
N GLY A 312 -3.44 43.08 -3.77
CA GLY A 312 -4.54 44.01 -3.51
C GLY A 312 -5.18 43.77 -2.14
N PRO A 313 -5.98 44.71 -1.62
CA PRO A 313 -6.79 44.48 -0.42
C PRO A 313 -7.81 43.35 -0.65
N TYR A 314 -8.06 42.54 0.38
CA TYR A 314 -9.17 41.58 0.43
C TYR A 314 -10.50 42.26 0.72
#